data_AF-A0A7K3GAL6-F1
#
_entry.id   AF-A0A7K3GAL6-F1
#
_cell.length_a   1.000
_cell.length_b   1.000
_cell.length_c   1.000
_cell.angle_alpha   90.00
_cell.angle_beta   90.00
_cell.angle_gamma   90.00
#
_symmetry.space_group_name_H-M   'P 1'
#
loop_
_entity.id
_entity.type
_entity.pdbx_description
1 polymer ?
#
loop_
_entity_poly.entity_id
_entity_poly.type
_entity_poly.pdbx_seq_one_letter_code
_entity_poly.pdbx_strand_id
1 'polypeptide(L)'
;MTTDELHTLTGAYVLDALETDEEREAVERHLTQCAPCAHEVRELSETTVRLGLAAAAPVDPALRAEVLRRITDVRQLPPATRPVGRSAGG
;
A
#
# COMPACT_ATOMS: atom_id res chain seq x y z
N MET A 1 2.21 0.66 20.12
CA MET A 1 1.17 -0.31 19.70
C MET A 1 1.58 -1.68 20.20
N THR A 2 0.65 -2.36 20.85
CA THR A 2 0.81 -3.75 21.31
C THR A 2 0.62 -4.71 20.15
N THR A 3 1.07 -5.96 20.30
CA THR A 3 0.87 -6.99 19.28
C THR A 3 -0.61 -7.28 19.04
N ASP A 4 -1.42 -7.30 20.09
CA ASP A 4 -2.86 -7.56 19.96
C ASP A 4 -3.58 -6.43 19.21
N GLU A 5 -3.21 -5.17 19.44
CA GLU A 5 -3.70 -4.04 18.64
C GLU A 5 -3.31 -4.18 17.16
N LEU A 6 -2.12 -4.70 16.85
CA LEU A 6 -1.69 -4.88 15.46
C LEU A 6 -2.45 -5.99 14.74
N HIS A 7 -2.85 -7.04 15.44
CA HIS A 7 -3.69 -8.10 14.88
C HIS A 7 -5.06 -7.56 14.45
N THR A 8 -5.65 -6.61 15.18
CA THR A 8 -6.97 -6.07 14.86
C THR A 8 -6.95 -5.05 13.71
N LEU A 9 -5.77 -4.52 13.36
CA LEU A 9 -5.62 -3.53 12.31
C LEU A 9 -5.47 -4.10 10.90
N THR A 10 -5.37 -5.43 10.73
CA THR A 10 -5.22 -6.05 9.41
C THR A 10 -6.37 -5.68 8.46
N GLY A 11 -7.60 -5.59 8.97
CA GLY A 11 -8.78 -5.16 8.22
C GLY A 11 -8.74 -3.68 7.80
N ALA A 12 -8.33 -2.79 8.70
CA ALA A 12 -8.19 -1.37 8.38
C ALA A 12 -7.05 -1.13 7.38
N TYR A 13 -5.95 -1.87 7.53
CA TYR A 13 -4.81 -1.83 6.62
C TYR A 13 -5.18 -2.20 5.18
N VAL A 14 -5.89 -3.31 4.95
CA VAL A 14 -6.29 -3.74 3.59
C VAL A 14 -7.35 -2.86 2.93
N LEU A 15 -8.04 -2.01 3.70
CA LEU A 15 -9.01 -1.05 3.21
C LEU A 15 -8.42 0.37 3.05
N ASP A 16 -7.11 0.52 3.28
CA ASP A 16 -6.42 1.81 3.31
C ASP A 16 -7.07 2.81 4.28
N ALA A 17 -7.51 2.30 5.44
CA ALA A 17 -8.33 3.02 6.43
C ALA A 17 -7.62 3.13 7.79
N LEU A 18 -6.29 3.19 7.80
CA LEU A 18 -5.51 3.52 9.00
C LEU A 18 -5.49 5.03 9.23
N GLU A 19 -5.51 5.44 10.50
CA GLU A 19 -5.64 6.85 10.87
C GLU A 19 -4.32 7.60 10.72
N THR A 20 -3.19 6.91 10.92
CA THR A 20 -1.87 7.53 10.85
C THR A 20 -0.84 6.71 10.08
N ASP A 21 0.19 7.38 9.58
CA ASP A 21 1.31 6.71 8.92
C ASP A 21 2.10 5.83 9.89
N GLU A 22 2.16 6.18 11.18
CA GLU A 22 2.79 5.36 12.21
C GLU A 22 2.07 4.01 12.39
N GLU A 23 0.73 3.98 12.31
CA GLU A 23 -0.03 2.74 12.33
C GLU A 23 0.31 1.87 11.12
N ARG A 24 0.40 2.48 9.93
CA ARG A 24 0.79 1.78 8.70
C ARG A 24 2.17 1.16 8.83
N GLU A 25 3.17 1.95 9.23
CA GLU A 25 4.53 1.47 9.42
C GLU A 25 4.60 0.34 10.48
N ALA A 26 3.79 0.44 11.53
CA ALA A 26 3.75 -0.57 12.58
C ALA A 26 3.14 -1.89 12.07
N VAL A 27 2.04 -1.84 11.31
CA VAL A 27 1.44 -3.01 10.66
C VAL A 27 2.42 -3.62 9.66
N GLU A 28 3.00 -2.84 8.76
CA GLU A 28 3.97 -3.33 7.76
C GLU A 28 5.15 -4.05 8.42
N ARG A 29 5.71 -3.47 9.49
CA ARG A 29 6.77 -4.11 10.27
C ARG A 29 6.31 -5.42 10.92
N HIS A 30 5.09 -5.45 11.47
CA HIS A 30 4.51 -6.65 12.07
C HIS A 30 4.29 -7.77 11.04
N LEU A 31 3.84 -7.45 9.82
CA LEU A 31 3.64 -8.43 8.75
C LEU A 31 4.94 -9.13 8.34
N THR A 32 6.12 -8.52 8.55
CA THR A 32 7.41 -9.19 8.34
C THR A 32 7.73 -10.28 9.37
N GLN A 33 7.03 -10.30 10.51
CA GLN A 33 7.33 -11.15 11.67
C GLN A 33 6.17 -12.07 12.06
N CYS A 34 4.94 -11.81 11.59
CA CYS A 34 3.75 -12.58 11.94
C CYS A 34 3.13 -13.24 10.69
N ALA A 35 3.46 -14.52 10.47
CA ALA A 35 2.95 -15.29 9.33
C ALA A 35 1.41 -15.39 9.28
N PRO A 36 0.67 -15.55 10.41
CA PRO A 36 -0.79 -15.52 10.40
C PRO A 36 -1.38 -14.21 9.88
N CYS A 37 -0.89 -13.06 10.36
CA CYS A 37 -1.39 -11.76 9.89
C CYS A 37 -1.00 -11.47 8.44
N ALA A 38 0.19 -11.90 7.99
CA ALA A 38 0.56 -11.82 6.58
C ALA A 38 -0.37 -12.66 5.68
N HIS A 39 -0.78 -13.84 6.16
CA HIS A 39 -1.74 -14.69 5.46
C HIS A 39 -3.13 -14.03 5.40
N GLU A 40 -3.62 -13.53 6.53
CA GLU A 40 -4.91 -12.83 6.62
C GLU A 40 -4.96 -11.60 5.70
N VAL A 41 -3.95 -10.74 5.73
CA VAL A 41 -3.86 -9.55 4.86
C VAL A 41 -3.93 -9.94 3.38
N ARG A 42 -3.29 -11.03 2.97
CA ARG A 42 -3.36 -11.53 1.59
C ARG A 42 -4.79 -11.94 1.22
N GLU A 43 -5.47 -12.70 2.07
CA GLU A 43 -6.84 -13.17 1.82
C GLU A 43 -7.86 -12.03 1.82
N LEU A 44 -7.73 -11.10 2.77
CA LEU A 44 -8.59 -9.93 2.83
C LEU A 44 -8.34 -9.00 1.64
N SER A 45 -7.10 -8.85 1.18
CA SER A 45 -6.77 -8.06 -0.02
C SER A 45 -7.48 -8.56 -1.28
N GLU A 46 -7.56 -9.89 -1.48
CA GLU A 46 -8.35 -10.47 -2.57
C GLU A 46 -9.84 -10.13 -2.44
N THR A 47 -10.35 -10.09 -1.21
CA THR A 47 -11.74 -9.72 -0.92
C THR A 47 -12.00 -8.24 -1.18
N THR A 48 -11.08 -7.34 -0.79
CA THR A 48 -11.15 -5.91 -1.10
C THR A 48 -11.25 -5.66 -2.60
N VAL A 49 -10.52 -6.42 -3.44
CA VAL A 49 -10.64 -6.33 -4.90
C VAL A 49 -12.06 -6.68 -5.37
N ARG A 50 -12.64 -7.76 -4.85
CA ARG A 50 -14.02 -8.15 -5.21
C ARG A 50 -15.05 -7.09 -4.80
N LEU A 51 -14.88 -6.51 -3.61
CA LEU A 51 -15.73 -5.42 -3.13
C LEU A 51 -15.59 -4.16 -4.01
N GLY A 52 -14.36 -3.78 -4.37
CA GLY A 52 -14.09 -2.64 -5.24
C GLY A 52 -14.73 -2.78 -6.63
N LEU A 53 -14.67 -3.98 -7.20
CA LEU A 53 -15.34 -4.28 -8.48
C LEU A 53 -16.86 -4.21 -8.37
N ALA A 54 -17.43 -4.71 -7.26
CA ALA A 54 -18.87 -4.66 -7.02
C ALA A 54 -19.38 -3.22 -6.76
N ALA A 55 -18.55 -2.36 -6.17
CA ALA A 55 -18.87 -0.97 -5.86
C ALA A 55 -18.54 0.02 -7.00
N ALA A 56 -17.88 -0.44 -8.06
CA ALA A 56 -17.43 0.42 -9.14
C ALA A 56 -18.60 1.10 -9.88
N ALA A 57 -18.48 2.41 -10.11
CA ALA A 57 -19.44 3.18 -10.90
C ALA A 57 -18.88 3.52 -12.29
N PRO A 58 -19.75 3.71 -13.31
CA PRO A 58 -19.32 4.22 -14.60
C PRO A 58 -18.59 5.57 -14.47
N VAL A 59 -17.51 5.74 -15.22
CA VAL A 59 -16.75 7.00 -15.30
C VAL A 59 -16.92 7.65 -16.67
N ASP A 60 -16.62 8.95 -16.77
CA ASP A 60 -16.59 9.65 -18.06
C ASP A 60 -15.60 8.95 -19.02
N PRO A 61 -16.03 8.55 -20.23
CA PRO A 61 -15.14 7.91 -21.22
C PRO A 61 -13.90 8.73 -21.57
N ALA A 62 -13.96 10.07 -21.44
CA ALA A 62 -12.84 10.96 -21.69
C ALA A 62 -11.79 10.94 -20.58
N LEU A 63 -12.10 10.41 -19.38
CA LEU A 63 -11.21 10.42 -18.22
C LEU A 63 -9.85 9.80 -18.54
N ARG A 64 -9.84 8.67 -19.26
CA ARG A 64 -8.60 8.00 -19.68
C ARG A 64 -7.75 8.90 -20.56
N ALA A 65 -8.36 9.54 -21.56
CA ALA A 65 -7.65 10.41 -22.49
C ALA A 65 -7.07 11.63 -21.75
N GLU A 66 -7.83 12.20 -20.82
CA GLU A 66 -7.39 13.35 -20.03
C GLU A 66 -6.25 13.01 -19.06
N VAL A 67 -6.31 11.87 -18.37
CA VAL A 67 -5.22 11.40 -17.50
C VAL A 67 -3.94 11.19 -18.33
N LEU A 68 -4.04 10.54 -19.49
CA LEU A 68 -2.90 10.30 -20.38
C LEU A 68 -2.34 11.58 -21.01
N ARG A 69 -3.17 12.59 -21.23
CA ARG A 69 -2.70 13.90 -21.68
C ARG A 69 -1.98 14.65 -20.56
N ARG A 70 -2.50 14.62 -19.33
CA ARG A 70 -1.88 15.32 -18.19
C ARG A 70 -0.55 14.71 -17.76
N ILE A 71 -0.41 13.39 -17.81
CA ILE A 71 0.79 12.70 -17.31
C ILE A 71 2.05 13.07 -18.10
N THR A 72 1.94 13.56 -19.35
CA THR A 72 3.09 14.00 -20.16
C THR A 72 3.79 15.23 -19.56
N ASP A 73 3.06 16.02 -18.79
CA ASP A 73 3.55 17.27 -18.21
C ASP A 73 3.95 17.10 -16.72
N VAL A 74 3.71 15.92 -16.14
CA VAL A 74 4.09 15.60 -14.76
C VAL A 74 5.55 15.17 -14.73
N ARG A 75 6.39 15.95 -14.06
CA ARG A 75 7.80 15.59 -13.81
C ARG A 75 7.85 14.28 -13.02
N GLN A 76 8.50 13.28 -13.58
CA GLN A 76 8.74 12.00 -12.93
C GLN A 76 9.75 12.16 -11.79
N LEU A 77 9.54 11.42 -10.69
CA LEU A 77 10.55 11.32 -9.63
C LEU A 77 11.80 10.63 -10.20
N PRO A 78 13.01 11.01 -9.74
CA PRO A 78 14.23 10.30 -10.12
C PRO A 78 14.15 8.83 -9.66
N PRO A 79 14.83 7.89 -10.34
CA PRO A 79 14.87 6.50 -9.93
C PRO A 79 15.34 6.36 -8.47
N ALA A 80 14.69 5.49 -7.70
CA ALA A 80 15.12 5.19 -6.34
C ALA A 80 16.47 4.47 -6.36
N THR A 81 17.55 5.20 -6.05
CA THR A 81 18.89 4.62 -5.97
C THR A 81 19.13 4.03 -4.58
N ARG A 82 19.47 2.73 -4.50
CA ARG A 82 19.96 2.14 -3.24
C ARG A 82 21.27 2.84 -2.85
N PRO A 83 21.46 3.31 -1.62
CA PRO A 83 22.74 3.86 -1.19
C PRO A 83 23.82 2.80 -1.38
N VAL A 84 24.82 3.08 -2.22
CA VAL A 84 26.04 2.26 -2.28
C VAL A 84 26.78 2.50 -0.97
N GLY A 85 26.76 1.50 -0.09
CA GLY A 85 27.51 1.52 1.16
C GLY A 85 28.99 1.75 0.84
N ARG A 86 29.56 2.85 1.35
CA ARG A 86 31.00 3.08 1.30
C ARG A 86 31.67 1.96 2.11
N SER A 87 32.33 1.03 1.44
CA SER A 87 33.26 0.11 2.10
C SER A 87 34.36 0.95 2.71
N ALA A 88 34.41 1.03 4.04
CA ALA A 88 35.57 1.54 4.76
C ALA A 88 36.73 0.59 4.45
N GLY A 89 37.67 1.06 3.64
CA GLY A 89 38.90 0.34 3.36
C GLY A 89 39.86 0.43 4.54
N GLY A 90 40.36 -0.74 4.95
CA GLY A 90 41.71 -1.04 5.46
C GLY A 90 42.26 -0.19 6.60
#